data_AF-A9YES1-F1
#
_entry.id   AF-A9YES1-F1
#
_cell.length_a   1.000
_cell.length_b   1.000
_cell.length_c   1.000
_cell.angle_alpha   90.00
_cell.angle_beta   90.00
_cell.angle_gamma   90.00
#
_symmetry.space_group_name_H-M   'P 1'
#
loop_
_entity.id
_entity.type
_entity.pdbx_description
1 polymer ?
#
loop_
_entity_poly.entity_id
_entity_poly.type
_entity_poly.pdbx_seq_one_letter_code
_entity_poly.pdbx_strand_id
1 'polypeptide(L)'
;GAAYLARVVGQKKAREIWFLCRQYTAAQALEMGLVNAVVPVEELEAEGIRWAQEILQHSPLAIRCLKAAFNADCDGQVGLQELAGDATLLFYMTEEAAEGKRAFLEKRPPNFRQFPWLP
;
A
#
# COMPACT_ATOMS: atom_id res chain seq x y z
N GLY A 1 8.37 5.52 13.56
CA GLY A 1 7.94 6.86 14.03
C GLY A 1 8.70 7.99 13.35
N ALA A 2 9.91 8.31 13.80
CA ALA A 2 10.66 9.46 13.29
C ALA A 2 11.00 9.42 11.79
N ALA A 3 11.44 8.27 11.28
CA ALA A 3 11.79 8.11 9.86
C ALA A 3 10.58 8.29 8.93
N TYR A 4 9.45 7.65 9.25
CA TYR A 4 8.23 7.76 8.46
C TYR A 4 7.64 9.18 8.48
N LEU A 5 7.63 9.84 9.64
CA LEU A 5 7.22 11.25 9.73
C LEU A 5 8.04 12.14 8.78
N ALA A 6 9.35 11.90 8.65
CA ALA A 6 10.19 12.67 7.74
C ALA A 6 9.90 12.38 6.24
N ARG A 7 9.32 11.22 5.89
CA ARG A 7 8.82 10.95 4.53
C ARG A 7 7.52 11.70 4.22
N VAL A 8 6.76 12.08 5.26
CA VAL A 8 5.50 12.82 5.14
C VAL A 8 5.74 14.33 5.12
N VAL A 9 6.35 14.88 6.18
CA VAL A 9 6.49 16.34 6.37
C VAL A 9 7.89 16.89 6.06
N GLY A 10 8.81 16.03 5.61
CA GLY A 10 10.20 16.37 5.37
C GLY A 10 11.07 16.41 6.63
N GLN A 11 12.40 16.36 6.43
CA GLN A 11 13.40 16.26 7.51
C GLN A 11 13.36 17.42 8.52
N LYS A 12 13.14 18.65 8.05
CA LYS A 12 13.14 19.85 8.91
C LYS A 12 11.97 19.84 9.88
N LYS A 13 10.74 19.66 9.38
CA LYS A 13 9.54 19.67 10.21
C LYS A 13 9.46 18.46 11.13
N ALA A 14 9.86 17.27 10.66
CA ALA A 14 9.92 16.09 11.52
C ALA A 14 10.83 16.31 12.74
N ARG A 15 12.02 16.90 12.55
CA ARG A 15 12.94 17.22 13.66
C ARG A 15 12.39 18.31 14.58
N GLU A 16 11.77 19.34 14.02
CA GLU A 16 11.10 20.40 14.81
C GLU A 16 10.02 19.82 15.73
N ILE A 17 9.16 18.94 15.21
CA ILE A 17 8.12 18.24 15.98
C ILE A 17 8.74 17.45 17.13
N TRP A 18 9.75 16.61 16.85
CA TRP A 18 10.37 15.74 17.86
C TRP A 18 11.21 16.48 18.90
N PHE A 19 11.91 17.55 18.52
CA PHE A 19 12.82 18.24 19.45
C PHE A 19 12.10 19.27 20.32
N LEU A 20 11.06 19.91 19.79
CA LEU A 20 10.38 20.99 20.50
C LEU A 20 9.07 20.56 21.16
N CYS A 21 8.53 19.39 20.80
CA CYS A 21 7.29 18.83 21.37
C CYS A 21 6.12 19.83 21.42
N ARG A 22 6.05 20.73 20.43
CA ARG A 22 4.99 21.74 20.33
C ARG A 22 3.70 21.12 19.82
N GLN A 23 2.59 21.79 20.13
CA GLN A 23 1.29 21.50 19.53
C GLN A 23 1.13 22.26 18.21
N TYR A 24 0.42 21.64 17.27
CA TYR A 24 0.14 22.21 15.95
C TYR A 24 -1.37 22.16 15.69
N THR A 25 -1.91 23.19 15.06
CA THR A 25 -3.33 23.23 14.68
C THR A 25 -3.59 22.36 13.46
N ALA A 26 -4.86 22.05 13.19
CA ALA A 26 -5.25 21.29 11.99
C ALA A 26 -4.80 21.98 10.69
N ALA A 27 -4.89 23.31 10.62
CA ALA A 27 -4.41 24.08 9.47
C ALA A 27 -2.89 23.96 9.26
N GLN A 28 -2.10 24.02 10.33
CA GLN A 28 -0.65 23.84 10.26
C GLN A 28 -0.28 22.40 9.84
N ALA A 29 -1.02 21.41 10.36
CA ALA A 29 -0.82 20.00 10.00
C ALA A 29 -1.12 19.75 8.51
N LEU A 30 -2.16 20.39 7.96
CA LEU A 30 -2.48 20.35 6.53
C LEU A 30 -1.37 21.03 5.70
N GLU A 31 -0.94 22.23 6.08
CA GLU A 31 0.10 22.99 5.36
C GLU A 31 1.43 22.22 5.28
N MET A 32 1.82 21.50 6.34
CA MET A 32 3.04 20.69 6.34
C MET A 32 2.89 19.30 5.70
N GLY A 33 1.69 18.94 5.22
CA GLY A 33 1.41 17.65 4.57
C GLY A 33 1.17 16.47 5.53
N LEU A 34 1.00 16.73 6.83
CA LEU A 34 0.74 15.68 7.83
C LEU A 34 -0.70 15.16 7.76
N VAL A 35 -1.63 16.02 7.37
CA VAL A 35 -3.07 15.72 7.26
C VAL A 35 -3.52 16.00 5.84
N ASN A 36 -4.40 15.16 5.30
CA ASN A 36 -4.84 15.29 3.91
C ASN A 36 -6.00 16.29 3.71
N ALA A 37 -6.86 16.49 4.71
CA ALA A 37 -7.99 17.43 4.66
C ALA A 37 -8.40 17.90 6.07
N VAL A 38 -9.02 19.09 6.16
CA VAL A 38 -9.53 19.67 7.41
C VAL A 38 -10.98 20.10 7.16
N VAL A 39 -11.90 19.61 8.01
CA VAL A 39 -13.34 19.90 7.96
C VAL A 39 -13.86 20.29 9.35
N PRO A 40 -15.04 20.93 9.46
CA PRO A 40 -15.72 21.12 10.74
C PRO A 40 -15.90 19.80 11.50
N VAL A 41 -15.93 19.86 12.84
CA VAL A 41 -15.97 18.65 13.68
C VAL A 41 -17.24 17.82 13.44
N GLU A 42 -18.35 18.50 13.17
CA GLU A 42 -19.64 17.93 12.84
C GLU A 42 -19.67 17.19 11.48
N GLU A 43 -18.71 17.47 10.60
CA GLU A 43 -18.60 16.85 9.27
C GLU A 43 -17.53 15.75 9.20
N LEU A 44 -16.74 15.56 10.27
CA LEU A 44 -15.59 14.63 10.27
C LEU A 44 -15.96 13.21 9.85
N GLU A 45 -17.06 12.67 10.39
CA GLU A 45 -17.53 11.33 10.04
C GLU A 45 -18.04 11.26 8.59
N ALA A 46 -18.80 12.28 8.16
CA ALA A 46 -19.37 12.32 6.81
C ALA A 46 -18.27 12.38 5.74
N GLU A 47 -17.23 13.19 5.97
CA GLU A 47 -16.08 13.29 5.07
C GLU A 47 -15.28 11.98 5.02
N GLY A 48 -15.09 11.31 6.16
CA GLY A 48 -14.46 9.99 6.22
C GLY A 48 -15.24 8.92 5.44
N ILE A 49 -16.57 8.91 5.57
CA ILE A 49 -17.44 8.02 4.79
C ILE A 49 -17.33 8.32 3.30
N ARG A 50 -17.32 9.59 2.91
CA ARG A 50 -17.17 10.00 1.50
C ARG A 50 -15.88 9.43 0.89
N TRP A 51 -14.76 9.58 1.57
CA TRP A 51 -13.47 9.05 1.10
C TRP A 51 -13.46 7.53 1.02
N ALA A 52 -14.05 6.86 2.02
CA ALA A 52 -14.17 5.41 2.01
C ALA A 52 -15.02 4.93 0.82
N GLN A 53 -16.15 5.60 0.55
CA GLN A 53 -17.01 5.29 -0.60
C GLN A 53 -16.30 5.49 -1.94
N GLU A 54 -15.44 6.50 -2.06
CA GLU A 54 -14.61 6.69 -3.25
C GLU A 54 -13.60 5.54 -3.44
N ILE A 55 -12.89 5.15 -2.38
CA ILE A 55 -11.94 4.02 -2.43
C ILE A 55 -12.65 2.71 -2.79
N LEU A 56 -13.87 2.50 -2.28
CA LEU A 56 -14.68 1.30 -2.55
C LEU A 56 -15.11 1.16 -4.02
N GLN A 57 -15.02 2.22 -4.82
CA GLN A 57 -15.27 2.15 -6.27
C GLN A 57 -14.06 1.63 -7.07
N HIS A 58 -12.91 1.40 -6.42
CA HIS A 58 -11.68 0.97 -7.06
C HIS A 58 -11.40 -0.52 -6.86
N SER A 59 -10.54 -1.09 -7.72
CA SER A 59 -10.14 -2.50 -7.65
C SER A 59 -9.47 -2.82 -6.31
N PRO A 60 -9.99 -3.77 -5.51
CA PRO A 60 -9.36 -4.17 -4.25
C PRO A 60 -7.94 -4.71 -4.44
N LEU A 61 -7.67 -5.38 -5.57
CA LEU A 61 -6.34 -5.86 -5.93
C LEU A 61 -5.37 -4.71 -6.22
N ALA A 62 -5.83 -3.66 -6.90
CA ALA A 62 -5.00 -2.48 -7.16
C ALA A 62 -4.67 -1.75 -5.84
N ILE A 63 -5.67 -1.53 -4.98
CA ILE A 63 -5.49 -0.84 -3.70
C ILE A 63 -4.47 -1.57 -2.80
N ARG A 64 -4.55 -2.90 -2.69
CA ARG A 64 -3.57 -3.65 -1.88
C ARG A 64 -2.15 -3.59 -2.46
N CYS A 65 -2.00 -3.72 -3.79
CA CYS A 65 -0.68 -3.67 -4.44
C CYS A 65 -0.03 -2.30 -4.27
N LEU A 66 -0.81 -1.22 -4.42
CA LEU A 66 -0.33 0.14 -4.21
C LEU A 66 0.10 0.37 -2.75
N LYS A 67 -0.67 -0.12 -1.78
CA LYS A 67 -0.30 -0.03 -0.36
C LYS A 67 1.02 -0.75 -0.07
N ALA A 68 1.20 -1.97 -0.58
CA ALA A 68 2.44 -2.73 -0.44
C ALA A 68 3.63 -2.01 -1.12
N ALA A 69 3.40 -1.39 -2.28
CA ALA A 69 4.43 -0.62 -2.99
C ALA A 69 4.88 0.62 -2.19
N PHE A 70 3.96 1.36 -1.55
CA PHE A 70 4.34 2.45 -0.66
C PHE A 70 5.17 1.97 0.54
N ASN A 71 4.82 0.83 1.13
CA ASN A 71 5.59 0.23 2.21
C ASN A 71 6.99 -0.22 1.75
N ALA A 72 7.12 -0.75 0.53
CA ALA A 72 8.40 -1.19 -0.03
C ALA A 72 9.46 -0.08 -0.13
N ASP A 73 9.06 1.19 -0.28
CA ASP A 73 9.97 2.34 -0.25
C ASP A 73 10.52 2.65 1.16
N CYS A 74 9.78 2.25 2.20
CA CYS A 74 10.09 2.60 3.58
C CYS A 74 10.70 1.45 4.39
N ASP A 75 10.24 0.21 4.16
CA ASP A 75 10.43 -0.92 5.07
C ASP A 75 11.42 -1.97 4.53
N GLY A 76 12.09 -1.68 3.42
CA GLY A 76 13.12 -2.53 2.84
C GLY A 76 12.62 -3.95 2.57
N GLN A 77 13.28 -4.96 3.16
CA GLN A 77 12.90 -6.37 2.96
C GLN A 77 11.48 -6.70 3.42
N VAL A 78 10.96 -6.03 4.46
CA VAL A 78 9.59 -6.28 4.94
C VAL A 78 8.57 -5.75 3.92
N GLY A 79 8.77 -4.56 3.38
CA GLY A 79 7.89 -4.03 2.33
C GLY A 79 8.01 -4.83 1.01
N LEU A 80 9.20 -5.33 0.67
CA LEU A 80 9.38 -6.26 -0.46
C LEU A 80 8.63 -7.58 -0.23
N GLN A 81 8.58 -8.09 0.99
CA GLN A 81 7.82 -9.29 1.32
C GLN A 81 6.32 -9.11 1.04
N GLU A 82 5.74 -7.97 1.43
CA GLU A 82 4.33 -7.67 1.15
C GLU A 82 4.06 -7.60 -0.36
N LEU A 83 4.89 -6.86 -1.09
CA LEU A 83 4.74 -6.69 -2.53
C LEU A 83 4.93 -8.01 -3.30
N ALA A 84 5.93 -8.81 -2.94
CA ALA A 84 6.15 -10.13 -3.52
C ALA A 84 5.03 -11.11 -3.16
N GLY A 85 4.44 -10.99 -1.96
CA GLY A 85 3.26 -11.74 -1.55
C GLY A 85 2.06 -11.45 -2.45
N ASP A 86 1.83 -10.17 -2.79
CA ASP A 86 0.77 -9.75 -3.71
C ASP A 86 1.03 -10.23 -5.14
N ALA A 87 2.27 -10.18 -5.61
CA ALA A 87 2.66 -10.74 -6.91
C ALA A 87 2.43 -12.26 -6.96
N THR A 88 2.75 -12.98 -5.89
CA THR A 88 2.51 -14.43 -5.76
C THR A 88 1.01 -14.74 -5.74
N LEU A 89 0.21 -13.93 -5.04
CA LEU A 89 -1.25 -14.05 -5.03
C LEU A 89 -1.83 -13.91 -6.44
N LEU A 90 -1.40 -12.88 -7.19
CA LEU A 90 -1.83 -12.68 -8.58
C LEU A 90 -1.39 -13.83 -9.48
N PHE A 91 -0.15 -14.31 -9.33
CA PHE A 91 0.35 -15.46 -10.06
C PHE A 91 -0.52 -16.70 -9.81
N TYR A 92 -0.93 -16.98 -8.57
CA TYR A 92 -1.81 -18.10 -8.23
C TYR A 92 -3.21 -18.04 -8.84
N MET A 93 -3.63 -16.89 -9.38
CA MET A 93 -4.88 -16.74 -10.12
C MET A 93 -4.74 -17.05 -11.62
N THR A 94 -3.52 -17.32 -12.11
CA THR A 94 -3.26 -17.60 -13.54
C THR A 94 -3.41 -19.08 -13.90
N GLU A 95 -3.64 -19.36 -15.19
CA GLU A 95 -3.67 -20.72 -15.72
C GLU A 95 -2.31 -21.42 -15.62
N GLU A 96 -1.21 -20.66 -15.71
CA GLU A 96 0.15 -21.18 -15.58
C GLU A 96 0.39 -21.75 -14.18
N ALA A 97 0.04 -21.00 -13.13
CA ALA A 97 0.11 -21.50 -11.76
C ALA A 97 -0.83 -22.69 -11.53
N ALA A 98 -2.03 -22.66 -12.14
CA ALA A 98 -2.99 -23.75 -12.04
C ALA A 98 -2.46 -25.06 -12.65
N GLU A 99 -1.70 -25.00 -13.75
CA GLU A 99 -1.03 -26.18 -14.33
C GLU A 99 -0.02 -26.79 -13.36
N GLY A 100 0.79 -25.98 -12.69
CA GLY A 100 1.75 -26.47 -11.68
C GLY A 100 1.04 -27.20 -10.54
N LYS A 101 -0.02 -26.61 -9.99
CA LYS A 101 -0.85 -27.24 -8.93
C LYS A 101 -1.47 -28.56 -9.41
N ARG A 102 -2.07 -28.56 -10.61
CA ARG A 102 -2.75 -29.72 -11.18
C ARG A 102 -1.77 -30.86 -11.44
N ALA A 103 -0.63 -30.59 -12.05
CA ALA A 103 0.41 -31.59 -12.31
C ALA A 103 0.91 -32.25 -11.02
N PHE A 104 1.09 -31.47 -9.95
CA PHE A 104 1.44 -32.00 -8.63
C PHE A 104 0.37 -32.96 -8.08
N LEU A 105 -0.91 -32.56 -8.12
CA LEU A 105 -2.02 -33.39 -7.65
C LEU A 105 -2.18 -34.68 -8.47
N GLU A 106 -1.97 -34.60 -9.78
CA GLU A 106 -2.04 -35.71 -10.73
C GLU A 106 -0.75 -36.56 -10.76
N LYS A 107 0.28 -36.19 -9.98
CA LYS A 107 1.60 -36.85 -9.93
C LYS A 107 2.25 -37.04 -11.31
N ARG A 108 2.09 -36.06 -12.19
CA ARG A 108 2.72 -36.02 -13.51
C ARG A 108 3.67 -34.82 -13.63
N PRO A 109 4.61 -34.84 -14.59
CA PRO A 109 5.39 -33.65 -14.91
C PRO A 109 4.46 -32.50 -15.37
N PRO A 110 4.71 -31.24 -14.93
CA PRO A 110 3.99 -30.08 -15.44
C PRO A 110 4.41 -29.77 -16.89
N ASN A 111 3.50 -29.24 -17.69
CA ASN A 111 3.77 -28.81 -19.06
C ASN A 111 3.53 -27.31 -19.24
N PHE A 112 4.61 -26.52 -19.21
CA PHE A 112 4.56 -25.07 -19.40
C PHE A 112 4.86 -24.61 -20.84
N ARG A 113 5.10 -25.53 -21.78
CA ARG A 113 5.54 -25.17 -23.15
C ARG A 113 4.55 -24.31 -23.94
N GLN A 114 3.28 -24.32 -23.53
CA GLN A 114 2.23 -23.54 -24.15
C GLN A 114 2.20 -22.07 -23.70
N PHE A 115 2.88 -21.72 -22.61
CA PHE A 115 2.94 -20.35 -22.10
C PHE A 115 4.15 -19.61 -22.69
N PRO A 116 4.00 -18.36 -23.16
CA PRO A 116 5.07 -17.62 -23.79
C PRO A 116 6.05 -17.05 -22.76
N TRP A 117 7.33 -16.97 -23.14
CA TRP A 117 8.28 -16.08 -22.47
C TRP A 117 8.03 -14.67 -23.00
N LEU A 118 7.41 -13.81 -22.18
CA LEU A 118 7.16 -12.42 -22.55
C LEU A 118 8.50 -11.67 -22.77
N PRO A 119 8.51 -10.61 -23.60
CA PRO A 119 9.72 -9.85 -23.94
C PRO A 119 10.48 -9.28 -22.75
#